data_AF-A0A973NT52-F1
#
_entry.id   AF-A0A973NT52-F1
#
_cell.length_a   1.000
_cell.length_b   1.000
_cell.length_c   1.000
_cell.angle_alpha   90.00
_cell.angle_beta   90.00
_cell.angle_gamma   90.00
#
_symmetry.space_group_name_H-M   'P 1'
#
loop_
_entity.id
_entity.type
_entity.pdbx_description
1 polymer ?
#
loop_
_entity_poly.entity_id
_entity_poly.type
_entity_poly.pdbx_seq_one_letter_code
_entity_poly.pdbx_strand_id
1 'polypeptide(L)'
;MRVLLAASAILALSACATPARMHDQVQLNQIALGCGLALGELIQDESEKKLLLMIRQDPSPQQRVCVAKWARRNGLKAVFVNMSFPEEPAT
;
A
#
# COMPACT_ATOMS: atom_id res chain seq x y z
N MET A 1 40.39 22.80 -12.97
CA MET A 1 39.38 22.00 -13.70
C MET A 1 39.27 20.56 -13.15
N ARG A 2 39.27 20.37 -11.81
CA ARG A 2 39.12 19.04 -11.17
C ARG A 2 37.97 18.98 -10.15
N VAL A 3 37.48 20.13 -9.69
CA VAL A 3 36.43 20.23 -8.67
C VAL A 3 35.01 20.11 -9.27
N LEU A 4 34.84 20.46 -10.54
CA LEU A 4 33.53 20.46 -11.22
C LEU A 4 32.98 19.04 -11.51
N LEU A 5 33.82 18.00 -11.57
CA LEU A 5 33.34 16.63 -11.82
C LEU A 5 32.67 15.98 -10.60
N ALA A 6 32.95 16.45 -9.39
CA ALA A 6 32.42 15.83 -8.16
C ALA A 6 30.96 16.23 -7.86
N ALA A 7 30.52 17.41 -8.32
CA ALA A 7 29.19 17.93 -8.02
C ALA A 7 28.06 17.19 -8.77
N SER A 8 28.34 16.71 -9.99
CA SER A 8 27.34 16.02 -10.83
C SER A 8 26.95 14.64 -10.31
N ALA A 9 27.84 13.99 -9.54
CA ALA A 9 27.59 12.66 -9.00
C ALA A 9 26.61 12.66 -7.81
N ILE A 10 26.51 13.77 -7.08
CA ILE A 10 25.70 13.85 -5.85
C ILE A 10 24.20 13.98 -6.16
N LEU A 11 23.84 14.62 -7.27
CA LEU A 11 22.45 14.80 -7.71
C LEU A 11 21.80 13.52 -8.25
N ALA A 12 22.59 12.49 -8.60
CA ALA A 12 22.06 11.21 -9.06
C ALA A 12 21.56 10.30 -7.91
N LEU A 13 22.01 10.52 -6.67
CA LEU A 13 21.66 9.65 -5.53
C LEU A 13 20.40 10.07 -4.78
N SER A 14 19.90 11.30 -4.94
CA SER A 14 18.67 11.75 -4.27
C SER A 14 17.38 11.30 -4.96
N ALA A 15 17.46 10.69 -6.15
CA ALA A 15 16.29 10.30 -6.95
C ALA A 15 15.66 8.95 -6.57
N CYS A 16 16.25 8.17 -5.66
CA CYS A 16 15.78 6.81 -5.35
C CYS A 16 15.00 6.68 -4.03
N ALA A 17 14.88 7.75 -3.24
CA ALA A 17 14.10 7.75 -2.02
C ALA A 17 12.72 8.35 -2.28
N THR A 18 11.85 7.65 -3.02
CA THR A 18 10.43 8.05 -3.11
C THR A 18 9.87 8.04 -1.69
N PRO A 19 9.48 9.19 -1.11
CA PRO A 19 8.93 9.22 0.22
C PRO A 19 7.68 8.34 0.26
N ALA A 20 7.49 7.60 1.36
CA ALA A 20 6.28 6.83 1.57
C ALA A 20 5.09 7.79 1.59
N ARG A 21 4.39 7.89 0.45
CA ARG A 21 3.26 8.79 0.27
C ARG A 21 2.06 8.17 0.96
N MET A 22 1.43 8.91 1.86
CA MET A 22 0.11 8.53 2.34
C MET A 22 -0.90 8.64 1.21
N HIS A 23 -1.70 7.60 1.04
CA HIS A 23 -2.79 7.57 0.07
C HIS A 23 -4.07 7.95 0.79
N ASP A 24 -4.84 8.87 0.21
CA ASP A 24 -6.11 9.27 0.79
C ASP A 24 -7.16 8.16 0.64
N GLN A 25 -8.25 8.30 1.42
CA GLN A 25 -9.31 7.31 1.44
C GLN A 25 -9.99 7.15 0.07
N VAL A 26 -10.05 8.21 -0.74
CA VAL A 26 -10.67 8.17 -2.07
C VAL A 26 -9.84 7.26 -2.99
N GLN A 27 -8.52 7.42 -2.98
CA GLN A 27 -7.59 6.60 -3.75
C GLN A 27 -7.62 5.14 -3.29
N LEU A 28 -7.61 4.91 -1.96
CA LEU A 28 -7.69 3.56 -1.39
C LEU A 28 -9.00 2.85 -1.77
N ASN A 29 -10.12 3.57 -1.76
CA ASN A 29 -11.42 3.04 -2.18
C ASN A 29 -11.45 2.70 -3.68
N GLN A 30 -10.85 3.54 -4.53
CA GLN A 30 -10.76 3.26 -5.96
C GLN A 30 -9.99 1.98 -6.26
N ILE A 31 -8.83 1.77 -5.61
CA ILE A 31 -8.06 0.53 -5.80
C ILE A 31 -8.76 -0.68 -5.18
N ALA A 32 -9.44 -0.51 -4.04
CA ALA A 32 -10.24 -1.58 -3.43
C ALA A 32 -11.27 -2.10 -4.43
N LEU A 33 -12.13 -1.21 -4.94
CA LEU A 33 -13.16 -1.57 -5.93
C LEU A 33 -12.54 -2.18 -7.19
N GLY A 34 -11.44 -1.61 -7.69
CA GLY A 34 -10.73 -2.14 -8.87
C GLY A 34 -10.13 -3.53 -8.67
N CYS A 35 -9.82 -3.92 -7.43
CA CYS A 35 -9.37 -5.26 -7.08
C CYS A 35 -10.52 -6.22 -6.70
N GLY A 36 -11.78 -5.79 -6.80
CA GLY A 36 -12.95 -6.57 -6.38
C GLY A 36 -13.14 -6.63 -4.86
N LEU A 37 -12.64 -5.63 -4.14
CA LEU A 37 -12.80 -5.43 -2.71
C LEU A 37 -13.93 -4.42 -2.42
N ALA A 38 -14.47 -4.46 -1.21
CA ALA A 38 -15.43 -3.49 -0.71
C ALA A 38 -14.72 -2.22 -0.20
N LEU A 39 -15.50 -1.16 0.02
CA LEU A 39 -15.00 0.08 0.62
C LEU A 39 -14.50 -0.20 2.04
N GLY A 40 -13.37 0.42 2.41
CA GLY A 40 -12.77 0.23 3.74
C GLY A 40 -11.98 -1.08 3.92
N GLU A 41 -11.98 -2.00 2.95
CA GLU A 41 -11.14 -3.21 3.03
C GLU A 41 -9.65 -2.93 2.76
N LEU A 42 -9.28 -1.72 2.35
CA LEU A 42 -7.90 -1.25 2.23
C LEU A 42 -7.67 -0.02 3.11
N ILE A 43 -6.63 -0.11 3.96
CA ILE A 43 -6.29 0.93 4.93
C ILE A 43 -4.78 1.19 4.90
N GLN A 44 -4.41 2.44 5.12
CA GLN A 44 -3.04 2.86 5.41
C GLN A 44 -3.01 3.55 6.77
N ASP A 45 -2.13 3.11 7.66
CA ASP A 45 -1.98 3.70 8.98
C ASP A 45 -0.96 4.86 8.93
N GLU A 46 -1.28 5.98 9.59
CA GLU A 46 -0.38 7.14 9.63
C GLU A 46 0.92 6.88 10.39
N SER A 47 0.90 6.00 11.39
CA SER A 47 2.07 5.56 12.15
C SER A 47 2.97 4.65 11.32
N GLU A 48 2.40 3.91 10.37
CA GLU A 48 3.08 2.91 9.54
C GLU A 48 2.80 3.11 8.05
N LYS A 49 3.16 4.30 7.54
CA LYS A 49 2.85 4.79 6.16
C LYS A 49 3.28 3.87 5.02
N LYS A 50 4.18 2.92 5.28
CA LYS A 50 4.66 1.95 4.29
C LYS A 50 3.77 0.71 4.19
N LEU A 51 2.86 0.50 5.13
CA LEU A 51 1.98 -0.66 5.15
C LEU A 51 0.69 -0.36 4.40
N LEU A 52 0.26 -1.31 3.57
CA LEU A 52 -1.09 -1.34 3.01
C LEU A 52 -1.80 -2.55 3.62
N LEU A 53 -2.74 -2.29 4.51
CA LEU A 53 -3.50 -3.32 5.18
C LEU A 53 -4.70 -3.69 4.32
N MET A 54 -4.85 -4.96 4.01
CA MET A 54 -6.05 -5.51 3.38
C MET A 54 -6.81 -6.33 4.41
N ILE A 55 -7.98 -5.84 4.76
CA ILE A 55 -8.84 -6.39 5.80
C ILE A 55 -9.98 -7.11 5.09
N ARG A 56 -9.91 -8.44 5.07
CA ARG A 56 -10.96 -9.26 4.46
C ARG A 56 -10.85 -10.70 4.93
N GLN A 57 -11.99 -11.31 5.19
CA GLN A 57 -12.07 -12.75 5.41
C GLN A 57 -11.96 -13.50 4.09
N ASP A 58 -11.08 -14.50 4.04
CA ASP A 58 -10.86 -15.40 2.90
C ASP A 58 -10.78 -14.73 1.51
N PRO A 59 -9.89 -13.73 1.33
CA PRO A 59 -9.74 -13.08 0.04
C PRO A 59 -9.21 -14.06 -1.00
N SER A 60 -9.77 -13.98 -2.20
CA SER A 60 -9.37 -14.81 -3.34
C SER A 60 -7.90 -14.56 -3.71
N PRO A 61 -7.21 -15.55 -4.31
CA PRO A 61 -5.84 -15.34 -4.81
C PRO A 61 -5.72 -14.14 -5.76
N GLN A 62 -6.75 -13.90 -6.59
CA GLN A 62 -6.80 -12.79 -7.54
C GLN A 62 -6.81 -11.43 -6.83
N GLN A 63 -7.65 -11.28 -5.79
CA GLN A 63 -7.68 -10.08 -4.95
C GLN A 63 -6.32 -9.82 -4.28
N ARG A 64 -5.72 -10.85 -3.67
CA ARG A 64 -4.40 -10.72 -3.01
C ARG A 64 -3.32 -10.29 -4.00
N VAL A 65 -3.27 -10.88 -5.18
CA VAL A 65 -2.30 -10.54 -6.23
C VAL A 65 -2.53 -9.11 -6.75
N CYS A 66 -3.78 -8.68 -6.92
CA CYS A 66 -4.11 -7.33 -7.36
C CYS A 66 -3.55 -6.28 -6.39
N VAL A 67 -3.87 -6.43 -5.09
CA VAL A 67 -3.40 -5.53 -4.03
C VAL A 67 -1.88 -5.57 -3.90
N ALA A 68 -1.27 -6.76 -3.90
CA ALA A 68 0.19 -6.89 -3.79
C ALA A 68 0.93 -6.22 -4.95
N LYS A 69 0.43 -6.35 -6.18
CA LYS A 69 1.01 -5.68 -7.36
C LYS A 69 0.90 -4.17 -7.25
N TRP A 70 -0.24 -3.65 -6.81
CA TRP A 70 -0.41 -2.22 -6.63
C TRP A 70 0.47 -1.68 -5.49
N ALA A 71 0.53 -2.37 -4.34
CA ALA A 71 1.38 -1.99 -3.22
C ALA A 71 2.86 -1.90 -3.65
N ARG A 72 3.37 -2.92 -4.36
CA ARG A 72 4.74 -2.94 -4.86
C ARG A 72 5.06 -1.76 -5.78
N ARG A 73 4.15 -1.41 -6.69
CA ARG A 73 4.33 -0.27 -7.62
C ARG A 73 4.37 1.08 -6.91
N ASN A 74 3.76 1.17 -5.72
CA ASN A 74 3.72 2.39 -4.91
C ASN A 74 4.69 2.37 -3.72
N GLY A 75 5.62 1.41 -3.68
CA GLY A 75 6.62 1.33 -2.60
C GLY A 75 6.04 0.91 -1.24
N LEU A 76 4.90 0.22 -1.24
CA LEU A 76 4.19 -0.23 -0.04
C LEU A 76 4.38 -1.74 0.17
N LYS A 77 4.27 -2.16 1.43
CA LYS A 77 4.22 -3.56 1.85
C LYS A 77 2.75 -3.94 2.11
N ALA A 78 2.23 -4.85 1.30
CA ALA A 78 0.89 -5.40 1.51
C ALA A 78 0.88 -6.36 2.72
N VAL A 79 -0.09 -6.17 3.61
CA VAL A 79 -0.34 -7.04 4.77
C VAL A 79 -1.79 -7.50 4.68
N PHE A 80 -1.99 -8.82 4.71
CA PHE A 80 -3.31 -9.42 4.60
C PHE A 80 -3.79 -9.83 5.98
N VAL A 81 -4.78 -9.12 6.51
CA VAL A 81 -5.37 -9.35 7.82
C VAL A 81 -6.63 -10.19 7.63
N ASN A 82 -6.59 -11.43 8.10
CA ASN A 82 -7.77 -12.27 8.16
C ASN A 82 -8.50 -11.98 9.48
N MET A 83 -9.68 -11.36 9.41
CA MET A 83 -10.50 -11.08 10.58
C MET A 83 -11.66 -12.06 10.63
N SER A 84 -11.75 -12.79 11.73
CA SER A 84 -12.91 -13.62 12.08
C SER A 84 -13.73 -12.83 13.09
N PHE A 85 -14.82 -12.21 12.65
CA PHE A 85 -15.78 -11.63 13.59
C PHE A 85 -16.62 -12.79 14.16
N PRO A 86 -16.68 -12.98 15.49
CA PRO A 86 -17.64 -13.91 16.07
C PRO A 86 -19.04 -13.44 15.70
N GLU A 87 -19.86 -14.32 15.13
CA GLU A 87 -21.27 -14.04 14.86
C GLU A 87 -21.95 -13.74 16.20
N GLU A 88 -22.57 -12.55 16.32
CA GLU A 88 -23.43 -12.27 17.47
C GLU A 88 -24.55 -13.33 17.49
N PRO A 89 -24.84 -13.94 18.66
CA PRO A 89 -25.90 -14.93 18.75
C PRO A 89 -27.21 -14.27 18.29
N ALA A 90 -27.85 -14.88 17.29
CA ALA A 90 -29.16 -14.46 16.82
C ALA A 90 -30.11 -14.40 18.03
N THR A 91 -30.60 -13.20 18.34
CA THR A 91 -31.61 -12.97 19.38
C THR A 91 -33.00 -13.15 18.79
#